data_AF-A0A368NVK8-F1
#
_entry.id   AF-A0A368NVK8-F1
#
_cell.length_a   1.000
_cell.length_b   1.000
_cell.length_c   1.000
_cell.angle_alpha   90.00
_cell.angle_beta   90.00
_cell.angle_gamma   90.00
#
_symmetry.space_group_name_H-M   'P 1'
#
loop_
_entity.id
_entity.type
_entity.pdbx_description
1 polymer ?
#
loop_
_entity_poly.entity_id
_entity_poly.type
_entity_poly.pdbx_seq_one_letter_code
_entity_poly.pdbx_strand_id
1 'polypeptide(L)'
;MTLLVLNGCCPDKCAEWQGYFIDSMACYILRKQPPENRIDRYKLQWLINTFTTDGKPNSPIEQRLLQQISMMMADLQSESVQTPDVDGVNEKTVVSRVHPLKRQGRELRSRSANRGHKEEKTLPIQQRKKRFALG
;
A
#
# COMPACT_ATOMS: atom_id res chain seq x y z
N MET A 1 -7.90 -6.52 14.18
CA MET A 1 -8.17 -5.68 15.38
C MET A 1 -8.45 -6.47 16.64
N THR A 2 -9.01 -7.68 16.53
CA THR A 2 -9.31 -8.57 17.66
C THR A 2 -8.15 -8.76 18.64
N LEU A 3 -6.90 -8.91 18.16
CA LEU A 3 -5.74 -9.08 19.05
C LEU A 3 -5.47 -7.87 19.95
N LEU A 4 -5.70 -6.64 19.49
CA LEU A 4 -5.54 -5.44 20.32
C LEU A 4 -6.61 -5.36 21.42
N VAL A 5 -7.84 -5.73 21.07
CA VAL A 5 -8.95 -5.81 22.03
C VAL A 5 -8.66 -6.87 23.08
N LEU A 6 -8.24 -8.07 22.67
CA LEU A 6 -7.85 -9.15 23.58
C LEU A 6 -6.69 -8.74 24.49
N ASN A 7 -5.68 -8.05 23.94
CA ASN A 7 -4.61 -7.48 24.75
C ASN A 7 -5.16 -6.53 25.83
N GLY A 8 -6.15 -5.68 25.49
CA GLY A 8 -6.81 -4.81 26.45
C GLY A 8 -7.58 -5.57 27.56
N CYS A 9 -8.16 -6.72 27.24
CA CYS A 9 -8.96 -7.51 28.18
C CYS A 9 -8.14 -8.37 29.16
N CYS A 10 -6.84 -8.55 28.95
CA CYS A 10 -6.00 -9.36 29.83
C CYS A 10 -5.68 -8.61 31.14
N PRO A 11 -6.10 -9.11 32.33
CA PRO A 11 -5.92 -8.39 33.60
C PRO A 11 -4.48 -8.43 34.12
N ASP A 12 -3.82 -9.58 34.02
CA ASP A 12 -2.45 -9.78 34.49
C ASP A 12 -1.48 -9.92 33.31
N LYS A 13 -0.54 -8.98 33.21
CA LYS A 13 0.52 -8.96 32.20
C LYS A 13 1.85 -8.81 32.91
N CYS A 14 2.84 -9.62 32.52
CA CYS A 14 4.22 -9.40 32.98
C CYS A 14 4.81 -8.12 32.37
N ALA A 15 5.93 -7.64 32.90
CA ALA A 15 6.55 -6.39 32.49
C ALA A 15 6.94 -6.37 31.00
N GLU A 16 7.36 -7.52 30.47
CA GLU A 16 7.85 -7.71 29.11
C GLU A 16 6.71 -7.87 28.08
N TRP A 17 5.50 -8.19 28.55
CA TRP A 17 4.37 -8.57 27.70
C TRP A 17 4.07 -7.51 26.64
N GLN A 18 4.07 -6.24 27.03
CA GLN A 18 3.71 -5.14 26.14
C GLN A 18 4.70 -5.02 24.97
N GLY A 19 6.00 -5.17 25.24
CA GLY A 19 7.04 -5.16 24.21
C GLY A 19 6.91 -6.37 23.29
N TYR A 20 6.83 -7.57 23.89
CA TYR A 20 6.66 -8.82 23.14
C TYR A 20 5.43 -8.80 22.21
N PHE A 21 4.29 -8.30 22.68
CA PHE A 21 3.07 -8.21 21.89
C PHE A 21 3.25 -7.28 20.69
N ILE A 22 3.83 -6.09 20.91
CA ILE A 22 4.09 -5.12 19.84
C ILE A 22 5.06 -5.72 18.82
N ASP A 23 6.17 -6.30 19.27
CA ASP A 23 7.19 -6.90 18.40
C ASP A 23 6.63 -8.04 17.57
N SER A 24 5.87 -8.93 18.21
CA SER A 24 5.25 -10.07 17.54
C SER A 24 4.24 -9.61 16.48
N MET A 25 3.44 -8.59 16.80
CA MET A 25 2.44 -8.04 15.89
C MET A 25 3.11 -7.29 14.71
N ALA A 26 4.14 -6.49 14.97
CA ALA A 26 4.92 -5.81 13.95
C ALA A 26 5.61 -6.82 13.00
N CYS A 27 6.25 -7.84 13.57
CA CYS A 27 6.90 -8.93 12.84
C CYS A 27 5.90 -9.69 11.96
N TYR A 28 4.72 -10.02 12.48
CA TYR A 28 3.66 -10.67 11.69
C TYR A 28 3.20 -9.79 10.52
N ILE A 29 2.86 -8.53 10.78
CA ILE A 29 2.42 -7.59 9.74
C ILE A 29 3.49 -7.46 8.67
N LEU A 30 4.75 -7.31 9.05
CA LEU A 30 5.81 -7.05 8.09
C LEU A 30 6.24 -8.31 7.32
N ARG A 31 6.49 -9.41 8.04
CA ARG A 31 7.17 -10.60 7.49
C ARG A 31 6.23 -11.71 7.05
N LYS A 32 4.95 -11.68 7.45
CA LYS A 32 3.98 -12.76 7.14
C LYS A 32 2.79 -12.28 6.31
N GLN A 33 2.45 -11.00 6.36
CA GLN A 33 1.40 -10.47 5.49
C GLN A 33 2.00 -10.05 4.14
N PRO A 34 1.41 -10.45 3.00
CA PRO A 34 1.83 -9.98 1.69
C PRO A 34 1.68 -8.45 1.54
N PRO A 35 2.59 -7.78 0.80
CA PRO A 35 3.90 -8.27 0.40
C PRO A 35 4.83 -8.48 1.61
N GLU A 36 5.54 -9.60 1.65
CA GLU A 36 6.46 -9.93 2.75
C GLU A 36 7.69 -9.02 2.76
N ASN A 37 8.12 -8.63 3.96
CA ASN A 37 9.30 -7.79 4.21
C ASN A 37 9.26 -6.44 3.47
N ARG A 38 8.08 -6.00 3.04
CA ARG A 38 7.86 -4.74 2.33
C ARG A 38 6.53 -4.12 2.74
N ILE A 39 6.43 -2.82 2.54
CA ILE A 39 5.18 -2.06 2.66
C ILE A 39 4.95 -1.39 1.31
N ASP A 40 3.93 -1.88 0.59
CA ASP A 40 3.45 -1.23 -0.63
C ASP A 40 2.34 -0.23 -0.31
N ARG A 41 1.78 0.40 -1.34
CA ARG A 41 0.72 1.41 -1.18
C ARG A 41 -0.53 0.83 -0.51
N TYR A 42 -0.89 -0.41 -0.82
CA TYR A 42 -2.10 -1.03 -0.26
C TYR A 42 -1.92 -1.38 1.21
N LYS A 43 -0.79 -1.98 1.58
CA LYS A 43 -0.46 -2.29 2.96
C LYS A 43 -0.31 -1.03 3.80
N LEU A 44 0.30 0.02 3.25
CA LEU A 44 0.39 1.32 3.91
C LEU A 44 -0.99 1.94 4.14
N GLN A 45 -1.85 1.97 3.12
CA GLN A 45 -3.23 2.46 3.25
C GLN A 45 -4.02 1.67 4.29
N TRP A 46 -3.86 0.34 4.30
CA TRP A 46 -4.47 -0.51 5.31
C TRP A 46 -3.97 -0.16 6.73
N LEU A 47 -2.65 0.01 6.92
CA LEU A 47 -2.08 0.43 8.21
C LEU A 47 -2.67 1.75 8.70
N ILE A 48 -2.73 2.76 7.82
CA ILE A 48 -3.28 4.09 8.14
C ILE A 48 -4.75 3.96 8.54
N ASN A 49 -5.57 3.34 7.70
CA ASN A 49 -7.01 3.23 7.94
C ASN A 49 -7.34 2.39 9.19
N THR A 50 -6.46 1.47 9.54
CA THR A 50 -6.68 0.53 10.65
C THR A 50 -6.26 1.12 11.98
N PHE A 51 -5.12 1.83 12.03
CA PHE A 51 -4.49 2.26 13.27
C PHE A 51 -4.57 3.76 13.50
N THR A 52 -5.11 4.53 12.56
CA THR A 52 -5.23 5.98 12.68
C THR A 52 -6.61 6.50 12.32
N THR A 53 -6.99 7.62 12.95
CA THR A 53 -8.16 8.44 12.64
C THR A 53 -7.69 9.88 12.51
N ASP A 54 -8.04 10.56 11.42
CA ASP A 54 -7.60 11.93 11.12
C ASP A 54 -6.07 12.12 11.17
N GLY A 55 -5.32 11.09 10.74
CA GLY A 55 -3.87 11.10 10.73
C GLY A 55 -3.20 10.92 12.10
N LYS A 56 -3.98 10.62 13.16
CA LYS A 56 -3.48 10.35 14.50
C LYS A 56 -3.70 8.89 14.89
N PRO A 57 -2.75 8.23 15.58
CA PRO A 57 -2.97 6.88 16.09
C PRO A 57 -4.19 6.81 17.01
N ASN A 58 -4.99 5.76 16.94
CA ASN A 58 -6.22 5.67 17.75
C ASN A 58 -5.92 5.42 19.24
N SER A 59 -4.73 4.90 19.56
CA SER A 59 -4.30 4.62 20.93
C SER A 59 -2.75 4.61 21.08
N PRO A 60 -2.22 4.72 22.33
CA PRO A 60 -0.77 4.67 22.57
C PRO A 60 -0.10 3.36 22.14
N ILE A 61 -0.80 2.23 22.24
CA ILE A 61 -0.27 0.93 21.80
C ILE A 61 -0.15 0.86 20.28
N GLU A 62 -1.14 1.39 19.55
CA GLU A 62 -1.09 1.44 18.09
C GLU A 62 -0.02 2.43 17.60
N GLN A 63 0.18 3.54 18.30
CA GLN A 63 1.30 4.44 18.02
C GLN A 63 2.65 3.71 18.12
N ARG A 64 2.87 2.97 19.22
CA ARG A 64 4.10 2.20 19.39
C ARG A 64 4.23 1.09 18.34
N LEU A 65 3.13 0.45 17.95
CA LEU A 65 3.14 -0.55 16.88
C LEU A 65 3.58 0.06 15.54
N LEU A 66 3.04 1.23 15.16
CA LEU A 66 3.43 1.92 13.93
C LEU A 66 4.91 2.34 13.97
N GLN A 67 5.39 2.84 15.11
CA GLN A 67 6.81 3.15 15.30
C GLN A 67 7.69 1.92 15.15
N GLN A 68 7.30 0.79 15.75
CA GLN A 68 8.05 -0.45 15.67
C GLN A 68 8.13 -0.99 14.23
N ILE A 69 7.01 -0.94 13.49
CA ILE A 69 6.98 -1.30 12.07
C ILE A 69 7.94 -0.40 11.27
N SER A 70 7.94 0.91 11.54
CA SER A 70 8.85 1.85 10.87
C SER A 70 10.32 1.56 11.17
N MET A 71 10.65 1.19 12.41
CA MET A 71 12.01 0.84 12.82
C MET A 71 12.47 -0.45 12.11
N MET A 72 11.68 -1.52 12.16
CA MET A 72 11.99 -2.77 11.47
C MET A 72 12.12 -2.60 9.95
N MET A 73 11.35 -1.70 9.34
CA MET A 73 11.48 -1.37 7.92
C MET A 73 12.80 -0.69 7.59
N ALA A 74 13.29 0.21 8.47
CA ALA A 74 14.58 0.84 8.30
C ALA A 74 15.72 -0.19 8.36
N ASP A 75 15.61 -1.15 9.28
CA ASP A 75 16.58 -2.25 9.40
C ASP A 75 16.64 -3.09 8.11
N LEU A 76 15.49 -3.46 7.54
CA LEU A 76 15.44 -4.23 6.27
C LEU A 76 16.04 -3.48 5.07
N GLN A 77 16.01 -2.15 5.07
CA GLN A 77 16.64 -1.35 4.01
C GLN A 77 18.17 -1.38 4.13
N SER A 78 18.71 -1.46 5.35
CA SER A 78 20.14 -1.51 5.60
C SER A 78 20.81 -2.79 5.10
N GLU A 79 20.10 -3.93 5.14
CA GLU A 79 20.61 -5.23 4.66
C GLU A 79 20.73 -5.31 3.12
N SER A 80 20.08 -4.41 2.38
CA SER A 80 20.03 -4.46 0.91
C SER A 80 21.26 -3.85 0.19
N VAL A 81 22.26 -3.32 0.91
CA VAL A 81 23.42 -2.57 0.37
C VAL A 81 24.75 -3.35 0.48
N GLN A 82 24.75 -4.66 0.21
CA GLN A 82 26.03 -5.40 0.04
C GLN A 82 26.01 -6.28 -1.20
N THR A 83 26.44 -5.71 -2.32
CA THR A 83 27.26 -6.41 -3.31
C THR A 83 28.63 -5.73 -3.30
N PRO A 84 29.73 -6.40 -2.90
CA PRO A 84 31.06 -5.87 -3.16
C PRO A 84 31.32 -5.94 -4.66
N ASP A 85 31.14 -4.81 -5.35
CA ASP A 85 31.63 -4.62 -6.72
C ASP A 85 33.15 -4.40 -6.64
N VAL A 86 33.89 -5.50 -6.79
CA VAL A 86 35.32 -5.46 -7.03
C VAL A 86 35.51 -5.67 -8.52
N ASP A 87 35.44 -4.60 -9.30
CA ASP A 87 36.12 -4.55 -10.59
C ASP A 87 36.69 -3.15 -10.83
N GLY A 88 37.99 -3.05 -10.58
CA GLY A 88 38.80 -2.03 -11.21
C GLY A 88 39.09 -2.44 -12.65
N VAL A 89 39.20 -1.46 -13.55
CA VAL A 89 40.28 -1.29 -14.55
C VAL A 89 39.84 -0.27 -15.64
N ASN A 90 40.57 0.85 -15.66
CA ASN A 90 41.00 1.68 -16.79
C ASN A 90 39.98 2.57 -17.56
N GLU A 91 40.19 3.90 -17.44
CA GLU A 91 40.48 4.85 -18.53
C GLU A 91 40.24 4.30 -19.96
N LYS A 92 39.55 4.95 -20.92
CA LYS A 92 39.87 6.23 -21.59
C LYS A 92 38.67 6.77 -22.41
N THR A 93 38.59 8.09 -22.47
CA THR A 93 37.90 8.99 -23.41
C THR A 93 37.79 8.51 -24.87
N VAL A 94 36.60 8.58 -25.48
CA VAL A 94 36.37 9.09 -26.87
C VAL A 94 34.95 9.66 -27.00
N VAL A 95 34.89 10.94 -27.37
CA VAL A 95 33.70 11.68 -27.83
C VAL A 95 33.48 11.42 -29.32
N SER A 96 32.27 11.06 -29.75
CA SER A 96 31.80 11.29 -31.14
C SER A 96 30.27 11.04 -31.23
N ARG A 97 29.40 12.06 -31.26
CA ARG A 97 28.92 12.90 -32.39
C ARG A 97 27.71 12.30 -33.18
N VAL A 98 26.66 13.14 -33.21
CA VAL A 98 25.58 13.38 -34.21
C VAL A 98 24.27 12.57 -34.16
N HIS A 99 23.16 13.32 -34.05
CA HIS A 99 21.74 12.96 -34.23
C HIS A 99 21.34 12.68 -35.71
N PRO A 100 20.04 12.69 -36.12
CA PRO A 100 19.11 11.55 -36.16
C PRO A 100 18.58 11.29 -37.59
N LEU A 101 18.03 10.11 -37.89
CA LEU A 101 17.38 9.85 -39.20
C LEU A 101 15.92 9.41 -39.03
N LYS A 102 15.03 10.37 -39.32
CA LYS A 102 13.63 10.16 -39.71
C LYS A 102 13.57 9.38 -41.03
N ARG A 103 12.59 8.47 -41.15
CA ARG A 103 11.87 8.06 -42.38
C ARG A 103 10.74 7.13 -41.92
N GLN A 104 9.52 7.07 -42.47
CA GLN A 104 8.68 7.91 -43.32
C GLN A 104 7.35 7.13 -43.39
N GLY A 105 6.22 7.84 -43.44
CA GLY A 105 4.89 7.29 -43.19
C GLY A 105 4.35 6.28 -44.21
N ARG A 106 3.33 5.56 -43.76
CA ARG A 106 2.19 5.14 -44.59
C ARG A 106 0.91 5.30 -43.78
N GLU A 107 0.18 6.36 -44.06
CA GLU A 107 -1.26 6.38 -43.86
C GLU A 107 -1.92 5.49 -44.91
N LEU A 108 -2.89 4.67 -44.51
CA LEU A 108 -4.05 4.39 -45.33
C LEU A 108 -5.30 4.52 -44.46
N ARG A 109 -6.09 5.53 -44.83
CA ARG A 109 -7.42 5.86 -44.34
C ARG A 109 -8.40 4.70 -44.47
N SER A 110 -9.13 4.48 -43.36
CA SER A 110 -10.58 4.64 -43.23
C SER A 110 -11.50 4.07 -44.33
N ARG A 111 -12.40 3.15 -43.94
CA ARG A 111 -13.82 3.25 -44.29
C ARG A 111 -14.72 2.57 -43.26
N SER A 112 -15.86 3.21 -43.05
CA SER A 112 -16.83 3.10 -41.96
C SER A 112 -18.15 2.49 -42.48
N ALA A 113 -18.90 1.79 -41.62
CA ALA A 113 -20.38 1.70 -41.57
C ALA A 113 -20.75 0.56 -40.57
N ASN A 114 -21.36 0.78 -39.41
CA ASN A 114 -22.68 1.33 -39.06
C ASN A 114 -23.86 0.36 -39.28
N ARG A 115 -24.49 -0.07 -38.15
CA ARG A 115 -25.86 -0.57 -37.89
C ARG A 115 -25.83 -1.69 -36.82
N GLY A 116 -26.63 -1.69 -35.75
CA GLY A 116 -27.77 -0.84 -35.46
C GLY A 116 -28.31 -0.96 -34.02
N HIS A 117 -29.30 -0.10 -33.78
CA HIS A 117 -30.15 0.11 -32.61
C HIS A 117 -30.70 -1.15 -31.92
N LYS A 118 -30.80 -1.06 -30.58
CA LYS A 118 -32.06 -1.37 -29.89
C LYS A 118 -32.22 -0.49 -28.64
N GLU A 119 -33.11 0.49 -28.76
CA GLU A 119 -33.93 1.11 -27.69
C GLU A 119 -34.56 0.04 -26.80
N GLU A 120 -35.08 0.24 -25.59
CA GLU A 120 -35.19 1.31 -24.60
C GLU A 120 -35.99 0.61 -23.49
N LYS A 121 -35.75 0.89 -22.20
CA LYS A 121 -36.83 0.97 -21.21
C LYS A 121 -36.37 1.64 -19.93
N THR A 122 -36.91 2.83 -19.77
CA THR A 122 -36.76 3.81 -18.71
C THR A 122 -37.61 3.41 -17.49
N LEU A 123 -36.98 3.45 -16.31
CA LEU A 123 -37.38 3.61 -14.88
C LEU A 123 -38.89 3.49 -14.46
N PRO A 124 -39.14 3.22 -13.15
CA PRO A 124 -39.33 4.37 -12.29
C PRO A 124 -38.62 4.30 -10.93
N ILE A 125 -38.28 5.52 -10.50
CA ILE A 125 -37.95 5.93 -9.14
C ILE A 125 -39.15 5.60 -8.23
N GLN A 126 -38.94 4.92 -7.12
CA GLN A 126 -39.91 4.86 -6.02
C GLN A 126 -39.28 5.50 -4.79
N GLN A 127 -39.68 6.75 -4.58
CA GLN A 127 -39.62 7.39 -3.28
C GLN A 127 -40.51 6.62 -2.31
N ARG A 128 -40.00 6.25 -1.13
CA ARG A 128 -40.86 6.12 0.05
C ARG A 128 -40.28 6.90 1.22
N LYS A 129 -40.81 8.11 1.34
CA LYS A 129 -40.65 9.04 2.47
C LYS A 129 -41.74 8.73 3.51
N LYS A 130 -41.43 9.03 4.79
CA LYS A 130 -42.31 9.19 5.98
C LYS A 130 -42.37 7.93 6.89
N ARG A 131 -41.73 7.94 8.07
CA ARG A 131 -41.99 8.66 9.37
C ARG A 131 -42.95 7.88 10.28
N PHE A 132 -42.79 8.12 11.60
CA PHE A 132 -43.61 7.72 12.77
C PHE A 132 -43.25 6.36 13.39
N ALA A 133 -43.13 6.16 14.71
CA ALA A 133 -43.19 7.02 15.89
C ALA A 133 -42.62 6.23 17.10
N LEU A 134 -42.39 6.93 18.22
CA LEU A 134 -42.03 6.39 19.53
C LEU A 134 -42.98 5.26 19.99
N GLY A 135 -42.40 4.30 20.70
CA GLY A 135 -43.06 3.42 21.66
C GLY A 135 -42.10 3.21 22.82
#